data_AF-A0A5K1A7A8-F1
#
_entry.id   AF-A0A5K1A7A8-F1
#
_cell.length_a   1.000
_cell.length_b   1.000
_cell.length_c   1.000
_cell.angle_alpha   90.00
_cell.angle_beta   90.00
_cell.angle_gamma   90.00
#
_symmetry.space_group_name_H-M   'P 1'
#
loop_
_entity.id
_entity.type
_entity.pdbx_description
1 polymer ?
#
loop_
_entity_poly.entity_id
_entity_poly.type
_entity_poly.pdbx_seq_one_letter_code
_entity_poly.pdbx_strand_id
1 'polypeptide(L)' 'GQAAVITPRQLSSGLGSRRVRAVAAAKHHTVVATEGGEVFTWGSNR' A
#
# COMPACT_ATOMS: atom_id res chain seq x y z
N GLY A 1 0.37 -9.29 23.87
CA GLY A 1 0.71 -9.02 22.46
C GLY A 1 -0.48 -8.36 21.82
N GLN A 2 -0.28 -7.29 21.05
CA GLN A 2 -1.39 -6.60 20.38
C GLN A 2 -2.02 -7.55 19.36
N ALA A 3 -3.33 -7.80 19.47
CA ALA A 3 -4.05 -8.65 18.52
C ALA A 3 -4.08 -7.96 17.15
N ALA A 4 -3.90 -8.75 16.08
CA ALA A 4 -4.03 -8.24 14.73
C ALA A 4 -5.47 -7.79 14.48
N VAL A 5 -5.66 -6.56 14.02
CA VAL A 5 -6.96 -6.06 13.59
C VAL A 5 -7.14 -6.42 12.11
N ILE A 6 -8.06 -7.35 11.82
CA ILE A 6 -8.31 -7.90 10.47
C ILE A 6 -9.47 -7.23 9.74
N THR A 7 -9.98 -6.11 10.25
CA THR A 7 -11.02 -5.35 9.57
C THR A 7 -10.42 -4.47 8.46
N PRO A 8 -11.08 -4.35 7.30
CA PRO A 8 -10.66 -3.41 6.26
C PRO A 8 -10.52 -1.99 6.83
N ARG A 9 -9.40 -1.33 6.55
CA ARG A 9 -9.18 0.08 6.90
C ARG A 9 -9.04 0.91 5.64
N GLN A 10 -9.88 1.93 5.53
CA GLN A 10 -9.69 2.97 4.54
C GLN A 10 -8.49 3.83 4.96
N LEU A 11 -7.54 4.01 4.04
CA LEU A 11 -6.42 4.93 4.22
C LEU A 11 -6.85 6.32 3.78
N SER A 12 -6.83 7.28 4.71
CA SER A 12 -7.16 8.68 4.44
C SER A 12 -5.96 9.52 4.00
N SER A 13 -4.75 8.96 4.04
CA SER A 13 -3.49 9.65 3.67
C SER A 13 -2.51 8.69 2.99
N GLY A 14 -1.49 9.24 2.31
CA GLY A 14 -0.43 8.49 1.63
C GLY A 14 -0.43 8.69 0.12
N LEU A 15 -1.43 8.15 -0.58
CA LEU A 15 -1.50 8.23 -2.05
C LEU A 15 -2.12 9.55 -2.57
N GLY A 16 -2.73 10.34 -1.68
CA GLY A 16 -3.45 11.56 -2.04
C GLY A 16 -4.67 11.25 -2.91
N SER A 17 -4.90 12.05 -3.95
CA SER A 17 -5.99 11.87 -4.93
C SER A 17 -5.62 10.97 -6.12
N ARG A 18 -4.48 10.25 -6.05
CA ARG A 18 -4.00 9.43 -7.16
C ARG A 18 -4.86 8.19 -7.35
N ARG A 19 -5.24 7.93 -8.60
CA ARG A 19 -5.95 6.71 -8.98
C ARG A 19 -4.97 5.53 -9.02
N VAL A 20 -5.22 4.53 -8.19
CA VAL A 20 -4.45 3.28 -8.18
C VAL A 20 -4.88 2.42 -9.36
N ARG A 21 -3.90 1.95 -10.14
CA ARG A 21 -4.10 1.04 -11.27
C ARG A 21 -3.88 -0.41 -10.84
N ALA A 22 -2.85 -0.67 -10.04
CA ALA A 22 -2.49 -2.01 -9.60
C ALA A 22 -1.79 -2.02 -8.24
N VAL A 23 -1.91 -3.14 -7.52
CA VAL A 23 -1.24 -3.40 -6.23
C VAL A 23 -0.62 -4.80 -6.28
N ALA A 24 0.63 -4.92 -5.81
CA ALA A 24 1.29 -6.20 -5.58
C ALA A 24 1.69 -6.32 -4.11
N ALA A 25 1.35 -7.45 -3.48
CA ALA A 25 1.68 -7.73 -2.09
C ALA A 25 2.68 -8.89 -2.00
N ALA A 26 3.77 -8.66 -1.27
CA ALA A 26 4.75 -9.67 -0.91
C ALA A 26 4.76 -9.88 0.61
N LYS A 27 5.51 -10.88 1.08
CA LYS A 27 5.62 -11.19 2.51
C LYS A 27 5.99 -9.98 3.38
N HIS A 28 6.90 -9.13 2.88
CA HIS A 28 7.45 -8.01 3.63
C HIS A 28 7.38 -6.67 2.90
N HIS A 29 6.79 -6.62 1.71
CA HIS A 29 6.74 -5.42 0.89
C HIS A 29 5.38 -5.32 0.20
N THR A 30 4.97 -4.10 -0.10
CA THR A 30 3.83 -3.80 -0.96
C THR A 30 4.27 -2.78 -2.00
N VAL A 31 3.77 -2.95 -3.21
CA VAL A 31 4.03 -2.06 -4.34
C VAL A 31 2.70 -1.59 -4.92
N VAL A 32 2.61 -0.30 -5.24
CA VAL A 32 1.44 0.32 -5.87
C VAL A 32 1.86 1.07 -7.12
N ALA A 33 1.14 0.84 -8.22
CA ALA A 33 1.25 1.60 -9.45
C ALA A 33 0.00 2.47 -9.66
N THR A 34 0.19 3.73 -9.99
CA THR A 34 -0.90 4.68 -10.29
C THR A 34 -1.15 4.77 -11.80
N GLU A 35 -2.29 5.34 -12.17
CA GLU A 35 -2.57 5.69 -13.58
C GLU A 35 -1.62 6.78 -14.12
N GLY A 36 -1.03 7.59 -13.23
CA GLY A 36 -0.03 8.61 -13.58
C GLY A 36 1.37 8.07 -13.85
N GLY A 37 1.58 6.75 -13.68
CA GLY A 37 2.86 6.09 -13.89
C GLY A 37 3.79 6.13 -12.67
N GLU A 38 3.33 6.65 -11.53
CA GLU A 38 4.11 6.64 -10.30
C GLU A 38 4.08 5.25 -9.64
N VAL A 39 5.22 4.86 -9.04
CA VAL A 39 5.35 3.63 -8.27
C VAL A 39 5.69 3.97 -6.83
N PHE A 40 4.89 3.46 -5.90
CA PHE A 40 5.10 3.60 -4.46
C PHE A 40 5.42 2.25 -3.86
N THR A 41 6.35 2.22 -2.89
CA THR A 41 6.69 1.00 -2.16
C THR A 41 6.75 1.27 -0.66
N TRP A 42 6.35 0.27 0.13
CA TRP A 42 6.55 0.28 1.57
C TRP A 42 6.77 -1.14 2.08
N GLY A 43 7.41 -1.26 3.24
CA GLY A 43 7.75 -2.54 3.83
C GLY A 43 9.20 -2.57 4.29
N SER A 44 9.78 -3.77 4.34
CA SER A 44 11.20 -3.94 4.68
C SER A 44 12.10 -3.29 3.62
N ASN A 45 13.34 -2.96 3.99
CA ASN A 45 14.41 -2.59 3.06
C ASN A 45 15.72 -3.25 3.51
N ARG A 46 15.57 -4.47 4.05
CA ARG A 46 16.66 -5.24 4.61
C ARG A 46 17.22 -6.18 3.56
#